data_AF-A0A7U9MNR1-F1
#
_entry.id   AF-A0A7U9MNR1-F1
#
_cell.length_a   1.000
_cell.length_b   1.000
_cell.length_c   1.000
_cell.angle_alpha   90.00
_cell.angle_beta   90.00
_cell.angle_gamma   90.00
#
_symmetry.space_group_name_H-M   'P 1'
#
loop_
_entity.id
_entity.type
_entity.pdbx_description
1 polymer ?
#
loop_
_entity_poly.entity_id
_entity_poly.type
_entity_poly.pdbx_seq_one_letter_code
_entity_poly.pdbx_strand_id
1 'polypeptide(L)' 'MEKIYAFDEIRRIVSPILQNYGVSRAYLFGSYARGEATEHRGNY' A
#
# COMPACT_ATOMS: atom_id res chain seq x y z
N MET A 1 8.32 7.79 14.08
CA MET A 1 7.34 6.76 13.75
C MET A 1 7.16 6.78 12.26
N GLU A 2 7.35 5.65 11.59
CA GLU A 2 7.03 5.58 10.15
C GLU A 2 5.51 5.67 9.95
N LYS A 3 5.09 6.32 8.86
CA LYS A 3 3.67 6.47 8.54
C LYS A 3 3.12 5.15 8.02
N ILE A 4 2.06 4.65 8.65
CA ILE A 4 1.25 3.54 8.13
C ILE A 4 0.16 4.14 7.23
N TYR A 5 0.13 3.72 5.97
CA TYR A 5 -0.86 4.20 5.01
C TYR A 5 -2.13 3.35 5.05
N ALA A 6 -3.29 4.01 5.04
CA ALA A 6 -4.57 3.36 4.81
C ALA A 6 -4.70 2.90 3.35
N PHE A 7 -5.61 1.95 3.09
CA PHE A 7 -5.87 1.44 1.74
C PHE A 7 -6.12 2.56 0.72
N ASP A 8 -6.94 3.56 1.09
CA ASP A 8 -7.28 4.67 0.19
C ASP A 8 -6.08 5.57 -0.11
N GLU A 9 -5.15 5.73 0.83
CA GLU A 9 -3.92 6.49 0.60
C GLU A 9 -3.00 5.72 -0.35
N ILE A 10 -2.83 4.41 -0.15
CA ILE A 10 -2.07 3.54 -1.04
C ILE A 10 -2.67 3.59 -2.44
N ARG A 11 -3.99 3.43 -2.56
CA ARG A 11 -4.71 3.51 -3.83
C ARG A 11 -4.47 4.85 -4.51
N ARG A 12 -4.57 5.97 -3.79
CA ARG A 12 -4.37 7.32 -4.33
C ARG A 12 -2.95 7.53 -4.84
N ILE A 13 -1.94 7.03 -4.13
CA ILE A 13 -0.52 7.14 -4.51
C ILE A 13 -0.20 6.27 -5.72
N VAL A 14 -0.68 5.03 -5.72
CA VAL A 14 -0.27 4.02 -6.71
C VAL A 14 -1.07 4.13 -8.02
N SER A 15 -2.34 4.57 -7.98
CA SER A 15 -3.19 4.69 -9.18
C SER A 15 -2.56 5.46 -10.36
N PRO A 16 -2.01 6.68 -10.19
CA PRO A 16 -1.39 7.40 -11.31
C PRO A 16 -0.15 6.69 -11.88
N ILE A 17 0.60 5.98 -11.02
CA ILE A 17 1.77 5.19 -11.46
C ILE A 17 1.28 4.04 -12.35
N LEU A 18 0.30 3.25 -11.90
CA LEU A 18 -0.25 2.13 -12.66
C LEU A 18 -0.81 2.56 -14.01
N GLN A 19 -1.49 3.70 -14.07
CA GLN A 19 -2.02 4.27 -15.30
C GLN A 19 -0.92 4.61 -16.31
N ASN A 20 0.19 5.20 -15.86
CA ASN A 20 1.33 5.53 -16.71
C ASN A 20 1.99 4.30 -17.35
N TYR A 21 1.85 3.12 -16.74
CA TYR A 21 2.38 1.86 -17.25
C TYR A 21 1.32 0.96 -17.93
N GLY A 22 0.09 1.45 -18.14
CA GLY A 22 -0.98 0.68 -18.77
C GLY A 22 -1.42 -0.56 -17.97
N VAL A 23 -1.22 -0.56 -16.66
CA VAL A 23 -1.59 -1.69 -15.81
C VAL A 23 -3.11 -1.76 -15.68
N SER A 24 -3.71 -2.86 -16.13
CA SER A 24 -5.16 -3.03 -16.15
C SER A 24 -5.75 -3.36 -14.78
N ARG A 25 -5.01 -4.07 -13.91
CA ARG A 25 -5.43 -4.45 -12.56
C ARG A 25 -4.23 -4.58 -11.62
N ALA A 26 -4.42 -4.17 -10.37
CA ALA A 26 -3.48 -4.37 -9.28
C ALA A 26 -4.22 -4.82 -8.03
N TYR A 27 -3.55 -5.61 -7.19
CA TYR A 27 -4.12 -6.18 -5.97
C TYR A 27 -3.19 -5.90 -4.80
N LEU A 28 -3.77 -5.45 -3.69
CA LEU A 28 -3.05 -5.30 -2.42
C LEU A 28 -3.32 -6.53 -1.57
N PHE A 29 -2.26 -7.11 -1.01
CA PHE A 29 -2.34 -8.27 -0.13
C PHE A 29 -1.64 -7.98 1.21
N GLY A 30 -1.79 -8.90 2.16
CA GLY A 30 -1.15 -8.81 3.47
C GLY A 30 -1.89 -7.90 4.46
N SER A 31 -1.18 -7.49 5.51
CA SER A 31 -1.75 -6.72 6.63
C SER A 31 -2.36 -5.39 6.19
N TYR A 32 -1.80 -4.72 5.19
CA TYR A 32 -2.36 -3.49 4.63
C TYR A 32 -3.73 -3.70 3.97
N ALA A 33 -3.96 -4.82 3.30
CA ALA A 33 -5.26 -5.16 2.72
C ALA A 33 -6.32 -5.48 3.80
N ARG A 34 -5.88 -5.94 4.98
CA ARG A 34 -6.74 -6.28 6.12
C ARG A 34 -6.93 -5.13 7.12
N GLY A 35 -6.22 -4.00 6.95
CA GLY A 35 -6.21 -2.91 7.93
C GLY A 35 -5.44 -3.22 9.22
N GLU A 36 -4.59 -4.25 9.20
CA GLU A 36 -3.81 -4.75 10.34
C GLU A 36 -2.34 -4.32 10.29
N ALA A 37 -1.98 -3.40 9.39
CA ALA A 37 -0.61 -2.93 9.29
C ALA A 37 -0.21 -2.17 10.56
N THR A 38 0.90 -2.57 11.17
CA THR A 38 1.51 -1.92 12.35
C THR A 38 2.92 -1.47 12.02
N GLU A 39 3.49 -0.57 12.83
CA GLU A 39 4.91 -0.22 12.71
C GLU A 39 5.73 -1.48 12.99
N HIS A 40 6.42 -2.01 11.98
CA HIS A 40 7.31 -3.14 12.15
C HIS A 40 8.74 -2.62 12.22
N ARG A 41 9.26 -2.45 13.44
CA ARG A 41 10.71 -2.41 13.64
C ARG A 41 11.21 -3.84 13.57
N GLY A 42 11.72 -4.26 12.42
CA GLY A 42 12.54 -5.45 12.35
C GLY A 42 13.75 -5.24 13.25
N ASN A 43 13.94 -6.11 14.23
CA ASN A 43 15.16 -6.10 15.04
C ASN A 43 16.28 -6.70 14.19
N TYR A 44 17.10 -5.84 13.59
CA TYR A 44 18.44 -6.19 13.10
C TYR A 44 19.47 -5.68 14.11
#